data_AF-A0A3B9X570-F1
#
_entry.id   AF-A0A3B9X570-F1
#
_cell.length_a   1.000
_cell.length_b   1.000
_cell.length_c   1.000
_cell.angle_alpha   90.00
_cell.angle_beta   90.00
_cell.angle_gamma   90.00
#
_symmetry.space_group_name_H-M   'P 1'
#
loop_
_entity.id
_entity.type
_entity.pdbx_description
1 polymer ?
#
loop_
_entity_poly.entity_id
_entity_poly.type
_entity_poly.pdbx_seq_one_letter_code
_entity_poly.pdbx_strand_id
1 'polypeptide(L)'
;MHRVHHGSNKQYLDKNYGWILIIWDKMFGTFEREDEKVVYGLTRDINTNNPIKITFGQFGHIWNDLRQCRNNRDCFKIIFGELSWRPEYFTESEN
;
A
#
# COMPACT_ATOMS: atom_id res chain seq x y z
N MET A 1 16.90 4.94 5.23
CA MET A 1 15.77 5.64 4.59
C MET A 1 15.34 4.90 3.32
N HIS A 2 16.08 4.94 2.20
CA HIS A 2 15.66 4.22 0.97
C HIS A 2 15.48 2.71 1.15
N ARG A 3 16.27 2.07 2.04
CA ARG A 3 16.06 0.64 2.39
C ARG A 3 14.72 0.39 3.08
N VAL A 4 14.29 1.29 3.98
CA VAL A 4 12.99 1.22 4.66
C VAL A 4 11.86 1.35 3.64
N HIS A 5 12.00 2.25 2.66
CA HIS A 5 11.04 2.38 1.57
C HIS A 5 10.82 1.06 0.78
N HIS A 6 11.88 0.27 0.58
CA HIS A 6 11.78 -1.06 -0.07
C HIS A 6 11.38 -2.19 0.89
N GLY A 7 11.11 -1.88 2.16
CA GLY A 7 10.77 -2.86 3.17
C GLY A 7 9.33 -3.33 3.09
N SER A 8 9.11 -4.63 3.31
CA SER A 8 7.78 -5.23 3.43
C SER A 8 7.32 -5.37 4.89
N ASN A 9 8.15 -4.97 5.87
CA ASN A 9 7.75 -4.91 7.28
C ASN A 9 6.53 -4.00 7.42
N LYS A 10 5.55 -4.40 8.24
CA LYS A 10 4.31 -3.63 8.46
C LYS A 10 4.57 -2.16 8.85
N GLN A 11 5.59 -1.91 9.67
CA GLN A 11 5.99 -0.57 10.11
C GLN A 11 6.60 0.31 9.00
N TYR A 12 7.14 -0.30 7.94
CA TYR A 12 7.83 0.38 6.86
C TYR A 12 6.97 0.57 5.61
N LEU A 13 5.75 0.02 5.62
CA LEU A 13 4.76 0.25 4.58
C LEU A 13 4.39 1.73 4.56
N ASP A 14 4.31 2.27 3.35
CA ASP A 14 3.91 3.66 3.11
C ASP A 14 4.82 4.71 3.78
N LYS A 15 6.12 4.43 3.86
CA LYS A 15 7.14 5.32 4.44
C LYS A 15 8.23 5.70 3.44
N ASN A 16 8.88 6.82 3.73
CA ASN A 16 10.15 7.23 3.14
C ASN A 16 10.13 7.36 1.61
N TYR A 17 9.13 8.06 1.06
CA TYR A 17 8.93 8.27 -0.38
C TYR A 17 9.90 9.29 -1.00
N GLY A 18 10.52 10.15 -0.19
CA GLY A 18 11.46 11.15 -0.66
C GLY A 18 12.66 10.51 -1.36
N TRP A 19 12.76 10.68 -2.67
CA TRP A 19 13.80 10.04 -3.47
C TRP A 19 15.21 10.53 -3.11
N ILE A 20 15.40 11.85 -3.03
CA ILE A 20 16.72 12.47 -2.78
C ILE A 20 16.76 13.21 -1.44
N LEU A 21 15.68 13.90 -1.05
CA LEU A 21 15.65 14.77 0.12
C LEU A 21 14.63 14.29 1.17
N ILE A 22 15.12 14.06 2.39
CA ILE A 22 14.32 13.67 3.58
C ILE A 22 13.30 14.72 4.02
N ILE A 23 13.45 15.99 3.58
CA ILE A 23 12.58 17.08 4.03
C ILE A 23 11.11 16.82 3.67
N TRP A 24 10.86 16.21 2.52
CA TRP A 24 9.52 15.88 2.06
C TRP A 24 8.85 14.89 3.00
N ASP A 25 9.56 13.85 3.42
CA ASP A 25 9.02 12.85 4.34
C ASP A 25 8.74 13.41 5.72
N LYS A 26 9.53 14.37 6.18
CA LYS A 26 9.27 15.07 7.43
C LYS A 26 8.06 16.01 7.33
N MET A 27 7.92 16.71 6.20
CA MET A 27 6.79 17.63 5.98
C MET A 27 5.46 16.89 5.87
N PHE A 28 5.45 15.71 5.22
CA PHE A 28 4.22 14.93 5.00
C PHE A 28 4.02 13.79 6.00
N GLY A 29 4.92 13.63 6.99
CA GLY A 29 4.77 12.64 8.06
C GLY A 29 5.03 11.19 7.63
N THR A 30 5.69 10.98 6.50
CA THR A 30 6.04 9.65 5.96
C THR A 30 7.44 9.21 6.37
N PHE A 31 8.18 10.02 7.14
CA PHE A 31 9.51 9.67 7.60
C PHE A 31 9.46 8.53 8.63
N GLU A 32 10.27 7.50 8.40
CA GLU A 32 10.46 6.38 9.33
C GLU A 32 11.94 6.01 9.44
N ARG A 33 12.41 5.70 10.66
CA ARG A 33 13.81 5.26 10.86
C ARG A 33 13.90 3.76 10.63
N GLU A 34 15.09 3.28 10.27
CA GLU A 34 15.34 1.83 10.28
C GLU A 34 15.65 1.39 11.72
N ASP A 35 14.64 0.96 12.46
CA ASP A 35 14.77 0.48 13.84
C ASP A 35 14.84 -1.06 13.94
N GLU A 36 14.25 -1.76 12.98
CA GLU A 36 14.36 -3.21 12.79
C GLU A 36 14.97 -3.58 11.44
N LYS A 37 15.46 -4.82 11.34
CA LYS A 37 15.97 -5.38 10.08
C LYS A 37 14.90 -5.37 9.00
N VAL A 38 15.22 -4.72 7.88
CA VAL A 38 14.35 -4.68 6.70
C VAL A 38 14.20 -6.08 6.09
N VAL A 39 12.94 -6.52 5.96
CA VAL A 39 12.52 -7.68 5.18
C VAL A 39 12.14 -7.17 3.79
N TYR A 40 12.65 -7.81 2.75
CA TYR A 40 12.36 -7.46 1.36
C TYR A 40 11.35 -8.44 0.77
N GLY A 41 10.62 -8.00 -0.25
CA GLY A 41 9.64 -8.81 -0.97
C GLY A 41 8.27 -8.17 -0.97
N LEU A 42 7.25 -8.94 -1.39
CA LEU A 42 5.86 -8.51 -1.37
C LEU A 42 5.23 -8.85 -0.02
N THR A 43 4.25 -8.06 0.41
CA THR A 43 3.46 -8.37 1.61
C THR A 43 2.49 -9.53 1.38
N ARG A 44 2.18 -9.82 0.12
CA ARG A 44 1.32 -10.91 -0.33
C ARG A 44 1.97 -11.61 -1.52
N ASP A 45 2.10 -12.92 -1.44
CA ASP A 45 2.72 -13.70 -2.51
C ASP A 45 1.86 -13.70 -3.77
N ILE A 46 2.51 -13.39 -4.90
CA ILE A 46 1.89 -13.49 -6.22
C ILE A 46 2.21 -14.88 -6.77
N ASN A 47 1.27 -15.80 -6.65
CA ASN A 47 1.41 -17.19 -7.11
C ASN A 47 1.21 -17.33 -8.63
N THR A 48 1.88 -16.50 -9.43
CA THR A 48 1.84 -16.57 -10.89
C THR A 48 3.10 -15.99 -11.51
N ASN A 49 3.54 -16.60 -12.62
CA ASN A 49 4.68 -16.12 -13.42
C ASN A 49 4.21 -15.38 -14.69
N ASN A 50 2.91 -15.09 -14.81
CA ASN A 50 2.39 -14.34 -15.96
C ASN A 50 2.62 -12.83 -15.77
N PRO A 51 3.44 -12.18 -16.62
CA PRO A 51 3.82 -10.78 -16.45
C PRO A 51 2.62 -9.82 -16.55
N ILE A 52 1.60 -10.15 -17.35
CA ILE A 52 0.39 -9.32 -17.47
C ILE A 52 -0.38 -9.37 -16.14
N LYS A 53 -0.52 -10.55 -15.54
CA LYS A 53 -1.24 -10.71 -14.28
C LYS A 53 -0.50 -10.07 -13.10
N ILE A 54 0.84 -10.13 -13.09
CA ILE A 54 1.66 -9.46 -12.08
C ILE A 54 1.50 -7.94 -12.18
N THR A 55 1.62 -7.38 -13.39
CA THR A 55 1.56 -5.92 -13.59
C THR A 55 0.15 -5.35 -13.42
N PHE A 56 -0.87 -6.03 -13.95
CA PHE A 56 -2.23 -5.50 -14.02
C PHE A 56 -3.21 -6.10 -13.00
N GLY A 57 -2.85 -7.19 -12.33
CA GLY A 57 -3.75 -7.88 -11.39
C GLY A 57 -4.26 -6.98 -10.27
N GLN A 58 -3.38 -6.11 -9.74
CA GLN A 58 -3.75 -5.17 -8.69
C GLN A 58 -4.80 -4.14 -9.13
N PHE A 59 -4.76 -3.71 -10.40
CA PHE A 59 -5.78 -2.81 -10.95
C PHE A 59 -7.17 -3.48 -10.99
N GLY A 60 -7.21 -4.79 -11.26
CA GLY A 60 -8.44 -5.58 -11.18
C GLY A 60 -9.01 -5.64 -9.76
N HIS A 61 -8.16 -5.80 -8.74
CA HIS A 61 -8.57 -5.74 -7.34
C HIS A 61 -9.12 -4.37 -6.95
N ILE A 62 -8.40 -3.29 -7.29
CA ILE A 62 -8.86 -1.92 -7.06
C ILE A 62 -10.20 -1.67 -7.76
N TRP A 63 -10.36 -2.13 -9.01
CA TRP A 63 -11.63 -2.00 -9.73
C TRP A 63 -12.78 -2.73 -9.02
N ASN A 64 -12.55 -3.94 -8.53
CA ASN A 64 -13.55 -4.68 -7.76
C ASN A 64 -13.88 -3.98 -6.43
N ASP A 65 -12.89 -3.40 -5.77
CA ASP A 65 -13.08 -2.60 -4.55
C ASP A 65 -13.93 -1.34 -4.85
N LEU A 66 -13.66 -0.66 -5.96
CA LEU A 66 -14.44 0.50 -6.39
C LEU A 66 -15.90 0.16 -6.73
N ARG A 67 -16.18 -1.03 -7.26
CA ARG A 67 -17.56 -1.48 -7.53
C ARG A 67 -18.35 -1.77 -6.26
N GLN A 68 -17.68 -2.20 -5.20
CA GLN A 68 -18.29 -2.46 -3.89
C GLN A 68 -18.36 -1.21 -3.01
N CYS A 69 -17.73 -0.12 -3.44
CA CYS A 69 -17.72 1.14 -2.72
C CYS A 69 -19.13 1.75 -2.64
N ARG A 70 -19.57 2.09 -1.42
CA ARG A 70 -20.90 2.66 -1.17
C ARG A 70 -20.91 4.20 -1.23
N ASN A 71 -19.75 4.84 -1.04
CA ASN A 71 -19.64 6.27 -0.79
C ASN A 71 -18.51 6.89 -1.63
N ASN A 72 -18.74 8.03 -2.28
CA ASN A 72 -17.70 8.70 -3.09
C ASN A 72 -16.40 9.00 -2.32
N ARG A 73 -16.50 9.29 -1.02
CA ARG A 73 -15.34 9.52 -0.14
C ARG A 73 -14.48 8.27 0.02
N ASP A 74 -15.11 7.11 0.18
CA ASP A 74 -14.40 5.84 0.35
C ASP A 74 -13.77 5.42 -0.97
N CYS A 75 -14.44 5.69 -2.10
CA CYS A 75 -13.89 5.39 -3.42
C CYS A 75 -12.65 6.25 -3.69
N PHE A 76 -12.69 7.54 -3.31
CA PHE A 76 -11.52 8.41 -3.39
C PHE A 76 -10.37 7.89 -2.52
N LYS A 77 -10.65 7.44 -1.29
CA LYS A 77 -9.64 6.85 -0.41
C LYS A 77 -9.12 5.50 -0.90
N ILE A 78 -9.92 4.69 -1.61
CA ILE A 78 -9.45 3.44 -2.22
C ILE A 78 -8.38 3.73 -3.29
N ILE A 79 -8.50 4.85 -4.02
CA ILE A 79 -7.56 5.21 -5.09
C ILE A 79 -6.32 5.93 -4.54
N PHE A 80 -6.51 6.84 -3.58
CA PHE A 80 -5.47 7.78 -3.14
C PHE A 80 -5.03 7.62 -1.67
N GLY A 81 -5.68 6.76 -0.91
CA GLY A 81 -5.39 6.53 0.50
C GLY A 81 -4.25 5.53 0.71
N GLU A 82 -3.96 5.30 1.99
CA GLU A 82 -2.96 4.33 2.44
C GLU A 82 -3.32 2.90 2.04
N LEU A 83 -2.34 2.06 1.72
CA LEU A 83 -2.59 0.67 1.32
C LEU A 83 -3.26 -0.15 2.43
N SER A 84 -3.06 0.24 3.69
CA SER A 84 -3.60 -0.46 4.85
C SER A 84 -5.06 -0.11 5.17
N TRP A 85 -5.57 1.01 4.63
CA TRP A 85 -6.92 1.47 4.94
C TRP A 85 -7.98 0.73 4.13
N ARG A 86 -9.09 0.37 4.78
CA ARG A 86 -10.29 -0.21 4.16
C ARG A 86 -11.56 0.33 4.85
N PRO A 87 -12.67 0.48 4.12
CA PRO A 87 -13.94 0.87 4.73
C PRO A 87 -14.53 -0.29 5.55
N GLU A 88 -15.26 0.02 6.63
CA GLU A 88 -15.72 -0.96 7.62
C GLU A 88 -16.57 -2.09 7.01
N TYR A 89 -17.44 -1.76 6.06
CA TYR A 89 -18.34 -2.72 5.42
C TYR A 89 -17.64 -3.74 4.48
N PHE A 90 -16.33 -3.61 4.24
CA PHE A 90 -15.55 -4.66 3.58
C PHE A 90 -15.18 -5.80 4.54
N THR A 91 -15.04 -5.50 5.84
CA THR A 91 -14.71 -6.52 6.85
C THR A 91 -15.92 -7.40 7.19
N GLU A 92 -17.13 -6.88 7.04
CA GLU A 92 -18.37 -7.64 7.21
C GLU A 92 -18.58 -8.71 6.12
N SER A 93 -17.95 -8.58 4.95
CA SER A 93 -18.02 -9.57 3.87
C SER A 93 -16.99 -10.71 3.97
N GLU A 94 -16.04 -10.62 4.91
CA GLU A 94 -15.02 -11.63 5.14
C GLU A 94 -15.32 -12.52 6.37
N ASN A 95 -16.47 -12.35 7.03
CA ASN A 95 -17.01 -13.19 8.10
C ASN A 95 -18.23 -14.00 7.65
#